data_AF-A0A9D1C4C9-F1
#
_entry.id   AF-A0A9D1C4C9-F1
#
_cell.length_a   1.000
_cell.length_b   1.000
_cell.length_c   1.000
_cell.angle_alpha   90.00
_cell.angle_beta   90.00
_cell.angle_gamma   90.00
#
_symmetry.space_group_name_H-M   'P 1'
#
loop_
_entity.id
_entity.type
_entity.pdbx_description
1 polymer ?
#
loop_
_entity_poly.entity_id
_entity_poly.type
_entity_poly.pdbx_seq_one_letter_code
_entity_poly.pdbx_strand_id
1 'polypeptide(L)'
;MKRGNYLTSIIIFLLSVFIAFFLLGNDFTVFMAWWLCLLVLGLIFLPITANLFQSFNDKGYLFSKVIGISLSSYLMWLLSSVKILKFSSFSCILIIIIWILINSFIFLRTKEKIKISLISKEFISMELIFFIILIIAVFIRGFKPDAHGTEKFMDYGFMTSIMRADFMPAEDFWFAGESLNYYYIGQFIATFLTKLSFVPVTHAYNLMLMTLATFSFGLPMSLVYNISKKYFEKNNIKVKYAPKIAGVISGAAVSMAGNLHFTIFYYIVPTLQEILGLE
;
A
#
# COMPACT_ATOMS: atom_id res chain seq x y z
N MET A 1 -24.37 12.80 19.74
CA MET A 1 -23.63 12.10 18.67
C MET A 1 -23.91 12.82 17.36
N LYS A 2 -23.07 13.79 16.93
CA LYS A 2 -23.30 14.49 15.65
C LYS A 2 -23.19 13.46 14.54
N ARG A 3 -24.30 13.15 13.85
CA ARG A 3 -24.34 12.45 12.54
C ARG A 3 -23.53 13.27 11.54
N GLY A 4 -22.22 13.23 11.66
CA GLY A 4 -21.30 14.15 11.01
C GLY A 4 -20.71 13.54 9.76
N ASN A 5 -21.16 14.02 8.59
CA ASN A 5 -20.35 14.17 7.39
C ASN A 5 -19.65 12.93 6.77
N TYR A 6 -20.02 11.70 7.14
CA TYR A 6 -19.51 10.49 6.46
C TYR A 6 -20.18 10.27 5.10
N LEU A 7 -21.43 10.72 4.93
CA LEU A 7 -22.16 10.71 3.65
C LEU A 7 -21.38 11.42 2.54
N THR A 8 -20.80 12.59 2.82
CA THR A 8 -19.98 13.31 1.84
C THR A 8 -18.75 12.53 1.45
N SER A 9 -18.05 11.90 2.41
CA SER A 9 -16.89 11.04 2.11
C SER A 9 -17.28 9.82 1.26
N ILE A 10 -18.46 9.22 1.50
CA ILE A 10 -18.99 8.11 0.70
C ILE A 10 -19.30 8.58 -0.72
N ILE A 11 -19.97 9.72 -0.89
CA ILE A 11 -20.29 10.29 -2.20
C ILE A 11 -19.00 10.55 -2.99
N ILE A 12 -17.99 11.16 -2.35
CA ILE A 12 -16.70 11.41 -3.00
C ILE A 12 -16.03 10.08 -3.36
N PHE A 13 -16.10 9.07 -2.50
CA PHE A 13 -15.56 7.74 -2.80
C PHE A 13 -16.22 7.09 -4.01
N LEU A 14 -17.55 7.11 -4.08
CA LEU A 14 -18.30 6.59 -5.23
C LEU A 14 -17.95 7.36 -6.52
N LEU A 15 -17.79 8.69 -6.42
CA LEU A 15 -17.34 9.50 -7.54
C LEU A 15 -15.92 9.14 -7.97
N SER A 16 -15.00 8.89 -7.03
CA SER A 16 -13.64 8.44 -7.35
C SER A 16 -13.64 7.07 -8.03
N VAL A 17 -14.51 6.14 -7.62
CA VAL A 17 -14.67 4.83 -8.28
C VAL A 17 -15.19 5.02 -9.71
N PHE A 18 -16.18 5.89 -9.90
CA PHE A 18 -16.69 6.24 -11.22
C PHE A 18 -15.60 6.85 -12.10
N ILE A 19 -14.81 7.80 -11.59
CA ILE A 19 -13.68 8.38 -12.33
C ILE A 19 -12.66 7.29 -12.69
N ALA A 20 -12.33 6.39 -11.77
CA ALA A 20 -11.39 5.29 -12.03
C ALA A 20 -11.87 4.36 -13.16
N PHE A 21 -13.18 4.12 -13.26
CA PHE A 21 -13.76 3.35 -14.35
C PHE A 21 -13.45 3.97 -15.72
N PHE A 22 -13.63 5.29 -15.87
CA PHE A 22 -13.31 5.98 -17.12
C PHE A 22 -11.80 6.09 -17.37
N LEU A 23 -11.00 6.36 -16.33
CA LEU A 23 -9.55 6.53 -16.49
C LEU A 23 -8.83 5.23 -16.86
N LEU A 24 -9.26 4.10 -16.30
CA LEU A 24 -8.56 2.82 -16.45
C LEU A 24 -9.16 1.93 -17.55
N GLY A 25 -10.38 2.20 -18.01
CA GLY A 25 -11.02 1.44 -19.07
C GLY A 25 -11.01 -0.07 -18.81
N ASN A 26 -10.38 -0.83 -19.70
CA ASN A 26 -10.30 -2.30 -19.61
C ASN A 26 -9.54 -2.80 -18.37
N ASP A 27 -8.59 -2.02 -17.84
CA ASP A 27 -7.80 -2.40 -16.68
C ASP A 27 -8.53 -2.14 -15.34
N PHE A 28 -9.71 -1.52 -15.37
CA PHE A 28 -10.49 -1.20 -14.17
C PHE A 28 -10.78 -2.42 -13.30
N THR A 29 -11.19 -3.55 -13.91
CA THR A 29 -11.52 -4.77 -13.16
C THR A 29 -10.31 -5.33 -12.44
N VAL A 30 -9.15 -5.32 -13.11
CA VAL A 30 -7.87 -5.79 -12.55
C VAL A 30 -7.43 -4.89 -11.39
N PHE A 31 -7.55 -3.57 -11.57
CA PHE A 31 -7.31 -2.58 -10.52
C PHE A 31 -8.22 -2.79 -9.31
N MET A 32 -9.53 -2.99 -9.53
CA MET A 32 -10.49 -3.18 -8.44
C MET A 32 -10.26 -4.48 -7.68
N ALA A 33 -9.88 -5.58 -8.35
CA ALA A 33 -9.51 -6.83 -7.68
C ALA A 33 -8.28 -6.64 -6.77
N TRP A 34 -7.27 -5.92 -7.26
CA TRP A 34 -6.08 -5.60 -6.48
C TRP A 34 -6.40 -4.70 -5.27
N TRP A 35 -7.14 -3.60 -5.50
CA TRP A 35 -7.55 -2.70 -4.43
C TRP A 35 -8.41 -3.41 -3.38
N LEU A 36 -9.36 -4.26 -3.80
CA LEU A 36 -10.20 -5.04 -2.90
C LEU A 36 -9.37 -6.01 -2.05
N CYS A 37 -8.36 -6.66 -2.63
CA CYS A 37 -7.42 -7.49 -1.88
C CYS A 37 -6.72 -6.69 -0.77
N LEU A 38 -6.23 -5.48 -1.08
CA LEU A 38 -5.60 -4.59 -0.10
C LEU A 38 -6.60 -4.09 0.96
N LEU A 39 -7.85 -3.81 0.57
CA LEU A 39 -8.93 -3.43 1.49
C LEU A 39 -9.21 -4.56 2.48
N VAL A 40 -9.43 -5.78 1.98
CA VAL A 40 -9.73 -6.96 2.80
C VAL A 40 -8.58 -7.25 3.76
N LEU A 41 -7.33 -7.23 3.28
CA LEU A 41 -6.16 -7.41 4.16
C LEU A 41 -6.10 -6.36 5.27
N GLY A 42 -6.36 -5.09 4.94
CA GLY A 42 -6.44 -4.04 5.95
C GLY A 42 -7.53 -4.29 6.99
N LEU A 43 -8.73 -4.67 6.55
CA LEU A 43 -9.84 -4.98 7.46
C LEU A 43 -9.53 -6.15 8.40
N ILE A 44 -8.88 -7.20 7.90
CA ILE A 44 -8.52 -8.39 8.70
C ILE A 44 -7.53 -8.02 9.82
N PHE A 45 -6.56 -7.17 9.54
CA PHE A 45 -5.52 -6.78 10.50
C PHE A 45 -5.86 -5.54 11.33
N LEU A 46 -6.99 -4.89 11.06
CA LEU A 46 -7.45 -3.71 11.80
C LEU A 46 -7.55 -3.94 13.32
N PRO A 47 -7.99 -5.09 13.85
CA PRO A 47 -8.01 -5.31 15.29
C PRO A 47 -6.63 -5.23 15.95
N ILE A 48 -5.61 -5.85 15.34
CA ILE A 48 -4.22 -5.78 15.83
C ILE A 48 -3.71 -4.34 15.77
N THR A 49 -3.89 -3.65 14.64
CA THR A 49 -3.40 -2.27 14.51
C THR A 49 -4.14 -1.30 15.40
N ALA A 50 -5.44 -1.49 15.60
CA ALA A 50 -6.22 -0.65 16.51
C ALA A 50 -5.74 -0.79 17.96
N ASN A 51 -5.15 -1.93 18.32
CA ASN A 51 -4.52 -2.15 19.62
C ASN A 51 -3.13 -1.51 19.73
N LEU A 52 -2.33 -1.55 18.67
CA LEU A 52 -1.01 -0.91 18.64
C LEU A 52 -1.11 0.63 18.53
N PHE A 53 -2.05 1.11 17.71
CA PHE A 53 -2.27 2.51 17.37
C PHE A 53 -3.56 3.05 18.01
N GLN A 54 -3.88 2.64 19.25
CA GLN A 54 -5.08 3.08 19.96
C GLN A 54 -5.25 4.60 19.99
N SER A 55 -4.12 5.29 19.99
CA SER A 55 -4.04 6.72 20.12
C SER A 55 -4.17 7.48 18.80
N PHE A 56 -4.18 6.77 17.66
CA PHE A 56 -4.42 7.36 16.35
C PHE A 56 -5.93 7.51 16.13
N ASN A 57 -6.31 8.52 15.34
CA ASN A 57 -7.72 8.80 15.06
C ASN A 57 -8.37 7.73 14.18
N ASP A 58 -7.61 7.19 13.23
CA ASP A 58 -8.00 6.12 12.31
C ASP A 58 -7.67 4.73 12.86
N LYS A 59 -7.22 4.62 14.11
CA LYS A 59 -6.80 3.35 14.75
C LYS A 59 -5.73 2.59 13.96
N GLY A 60 -4.87 3.33 13.25
CA GLY A 60 -3.80 2.76 12.44
C GLY A 60 -4.32 1.98 11.23
N TYR A 61 -5.48 2.34 10.69
CA TYR A 61 -6.08 1.63 9.56
C TYR A 61 -5.15 1.56 8.34
N LEU A 62 -4.46 2.63 7.97
CA LEU A 62 -3.55 2.56 6.82
C LEU A 62 -2.38 1.58 7.06
N PHE A 63 -1.88 1.53 8.30
CA PHE A 63 -0.84 0.59 8.72
C PHE A 63 -1.34 -0.85 8.75
N SER A 64 -2.65 -1.09 8.91
CA SER A 64 -3.23 -2.44 8.88
C SER A 64 -3.01 -3.15 7.55
N LYS A 65 -3.07 -2.42 6.43
CA LYS A 65 -2.80 -2.99 5.11
C LYS A 65 -1.35 -3.51 5.04
N VAL A 66 -0.39 -2.69 5.45
CA VAL A 66 1.04 -3.05 5.42
C VAL A 66 1.36 -4.19 6.36
N ILE A 67 0.88 -4.13 7.61
CA ILE A 67 1.07 -5.21 8.59
C ILE A 67 0.45 -6.50 8.09
N GLY A 68 -0.75 -6.44 7.50
CA GLY A 68 -1.42 -7.60 6.94
C GLY A 68 -0.68 -8.21 5.76
N ILE A 69 -0.19 -7.39 4.83
CA ILE A 69 0.64 -7.82 3.71
C ILE A 69 1.92 -8.49 4.23
N SER A 70 2.67 -7.82 5.11
CA SER A 70 3.96 -8.30 5.61
C SER A 70 3.83 -9.60 6.41
N LEU A 71 2.90 -9.69 7.35
CA LEU A 71 2.73 -10.88 8.19
C LEU A 71 2.18 -12.07 7.39
N SER A 72 1.23 -11.84 6.49
CA SER A 72 0.65 -12.92 5.67
C SER A 72 1.65 -13.46 4.65
N SER A 73 2.32 -12.56 3.93
CA SER A 73 3.34 -12.97 2.95
C SER A 73 4.54 -13.63 3.64
N TYR A 74 5.02 -13.11 4.77
CA TYR A 74 6.13 -13.74 5.49
C TYR A 74 5.78 -15.14 6.00
N LEU A 75 4.58 -15.34 6.56
CA LEU A 75 4.14 -16.66 6.99
C LEU A 75 4.04 -17.64 5.82
N MET A 76 3.51 -17.21 4.68
CA MET A 76 3.46 -18.02 3.47
C MET A 76 4.86 -18.34 2.95
N TRP A 77 5.76 -17.37 2.92
CA TRP A 77 7.16 -17.55 2.51
C TRP A 77 7.85 -18.58 3.40
N LEU A 78 7.70 -18.45 4.73
CA LEU A 78 8.32 -19.34 5.71
C LEU A 78 7.81 -20.78 5.53
N LEU A 79 6.50 -20.99 5.48
CA LEU A 79 5.92 -22.33 5.33
C LEU A 79 6.27 -22.96 3.97
N SER A 80 6.46 -22.13 2.95
CA SER A 80 6.92 -22.58 1.63
C SER A 80 8.42 -22.93 1.63
N SER A 81 9.27 -22.16 2.30
CA SER A 81 10.72 -22.40 2.34
C SER A 81 11.10 -23.66 3.11
N VAL A 82 10.33 -24.01 4.13
CA VAL A 82 10.48 -25.30 4.86
C VAL A 82 9.65 -26.44 4.26
N LYS A 83 9.07 -26.25 3.07
CA LYS A 83 8.29 -27.25 2.31
C LYS A 83 7.04 -27.79 3.03
N ILE A 84 6.44 -27.02 3.94
CA ILE A 84 5.18 -27.39 4.63
C ILE A 84 3.97 -27.09 3.74
N LEU A 85 3.93 -25.92 3.10
CA LEU A 85 2.82 -25.51 2.22
C LEU A 85 3.35 -25.09 0.84
N LYS A 86 2.72 -25.60 -0.22
CA LYS A 86 2.99 -25.12 -1.58
C LYS A 86 2.60 -23.65 -1.73
N PHE A 87 3.33 -22.90 -2.55
CA PHE A 87 3.02 -21.52 -2.89
C PHE A 87 1.92 -21.43 -3.98
N SER A 88 0.70 -21.77 -3.59
CA SER A 88 -0.50 -21.74 -4.44
C SER A 88 -1.50 -20.67 -3.96
N SER A 89 -2.42 -20.24 -4.84
CA SER A 89 -3.50 -19.33 -4.45
C SER A 89 -4.36 -19.90 -3.30
N PHE A 90 -4.60 -21.22 -3.31
CA PHE A 90 -5.30 -21.90 -2.22
C PHE A 90 -4.56 -21.76 -0.89
N SER A 91 -3.24 -22.01 -0.89
CA SER A 91 -2.41 -21.86 0.30
C SER A 91 -2.36 -20.40 0.78
N CYS A 92 -2.27 -19.43 -0.14
CA CYS A 92 -2.37 -18.01 0.22
C CYS A 92 -3.69 -17.69 0.93
N ILE A 93 -4.82 -18.19 0.42
CA ILE A 93 -6.15 -18.01 1.05
C ILE A 93 -6.19 -18.68 2.43
N LEU A 94 -5.61 -19.88 2.58
CA LEU A 94 -5.53 -20.57 3.86
C LEU A 94 -4.77 -19.72 4.91
N ILE A 95 -3.67 -19.07 4.53
CA ILE A 95 -2.95 -18.14 5.40
C ILE A 95 -3.85 -16.99 5.84
N ILE A 96 -4.65 -16.43 4.94
CA ILE A 96 -5.60 -15.37 5.28
C ILE A 96 -6.66 -15.86 6.27
N ILE A 97 -7.18 -17.08 6.09
CA ILE A 97 -8.15 -17.69 7.02
C ILE A 97 -7.54 -17.85 8.41
N ILE A 98 -6.29 -18.32 8.51
CA ILE A 98 -5.57 -18.42 9.79
C ILE A 98 -5.49 -17.05 10.47
N TRP A 99 -5.13 -16.00 9.72
CA TRP A 99 -5.08 -14.65 10.26
C TRP A 99 -6.44 -14.11 10.67
N ILE A 100 -7.52 -14.43 9.96
CA ILE A 100 -8.89 -14.08 10.37
C ILE A 100 -9.20 -14.68 11.74
N LEU A 101 -8.88 -15.96 11.96
CA LEU A 101 -9.14 -16.64 13.24
C LEU A 101 -8.33 -16.01 14.38
N ILE A 102 -7.03 -15.77 14.17
CA ILE A 102 -6.15 -15.12 15.16
C ILE A 102 -6.66 -13.71 15.50
N ASN A 103 -6.94 -12.89 14.48
CA ASN A 103 -7.41 -11.52 14.68
C ASN A 103 -8.79 -11.47 15.34
N SER A 104 -9.69 -12.40 15.01
CA SER A 104 -11.02 -12.51 15.64
C SER A 104 -10.90 -12.82 17.12
N PHE A 105 -10.00 -13.75 17.49
CA PHE A 105 -9.73 -14.06 18.89
C PHE A 105 -9.18 -12.84 19.66
N ILE A 106 -8.22 -12.12 19.08
CA ILE A 106 -7.65 -10.90 19.66
C ILE A 106 -8.74 -9.82 19.82
N PHE A 107 -9.58 -9.63 18.81
CA PHE A 107 -10.68 -8.67 18.83
C PHE A 107 -11.65 -8.96 19.98
N LEU A 108 -12.06 -10.23 20.15
CA LEU A 108 -12.98 -10.62 21.23
C LEU A 108 -12.41 -10.32 22.63
N ARG A 109 -11.08 -10.41 22.81
CA ARG A 109 -10.39 -10.09 24.07
C ARG A 109 -10.20 -8.59 24.31
N THR A 110 -10.22 -7.77 23.25
CA THR A 110 -9.88 -6.34 23.31
C THR A 110 -11.06 -5.41 23.00
N LYS A 111 -12.23 -5.95 22.61
CA LYS A 111 -13.42 -5.19 22.20
C LYS A 111 -13.91 -4.16 23.22
N GLU A 112 -13.72 -4.42 24.52
CA GLU A 112 -14.12 -3.48 25.57
C GLU A 112 -13.18 -2.27 25.66
N LYS A 113 -11.92 -2.43 25.24
CA LYS A 113 -10.89 -1.38 25.26
C LYS A 113 -10.86 -0.57 23.96
N ILE A 114 -11.29 -1.16 22.84
CA ILE A 114 -11.12 -0.58 21.51
C ILE A 114 -12.46 -0.51 20.77
N LYS A 115 -12.98 0.71 20.60
CA LYS A 115 -14.13 0.97 19.73
C LYS A 115 -13.66 1.14 18.28
N ILE A 116 -13.90 0.12 17.47
CA ILE A 116 -13.67 0.15 16.01
C ILE A 116 -14.99 0.45 15.32
N SER A 117 -14.99 1.41 14.39
CA SER A 117 -16.14 1.70 13.53
C SER A 117 -15.69 1.80 12.07
N LEU A 118 -16.13 0.83 11.27
CA LEU A 118 -15.85 0.75 9.83
C LEU A 118 -16.59 1.82 9.01
N ILE A 119 -17.58 2.48 9.61
CA ILE A 119 -18.35 3.57 8.99
C ILE A 119 -18.04 4.90 9.69
N SER A 120 -16.85 5.00 10.30
CA SER A 120 -16.35 6.27 10.82
C SER A 120 -15.86 7.17 9.68
N LYS A 121 -15.98 8.48 9.89
CA LYS A 121 -15.49 9.46 8.92
C LYS A 121 -13.98 9.30 8.70
N GLU A 122 -13.24 9.01 9.77
CA GLU A 122 -11.79 8.83 9.78
C GLU A 122 -11.39 7.63 8.91
N PHE A 123 -12.05 6.49 9.08
CA PHE A 123 -11.83 5.29 8.27
C PHE A 123 -12.08 5.57 6.78
N ILE A 124 -13.27 6.08 6.44
CA ILE A 124 -13.66 6.34 5.04
C ILE A 124 -12.73 7.39 4.41
N SER A 125 -12.33 8.41 5.17
CA SER A 125 -11.41 9.44 4.66
C SER A 125 -10.03 8.87 4.37
N MET A 126 -9.50 7.99 5.23
CA MET A 126 -8.20 7.35 4.98
C MET A 126 -8.24 6.39 3.80
N GLU A 127 -9.31 5.60 3.67
CA GLU A 127 -9.48 4.73 2.50
C GLU A 127 -9.65 5.54 1.21
N LEU A 128 -10.40 6.63 1.25
CA LEU A 128 -10.56 7.54 0.12
C LEU A 128 -9.22 8.13 -0.32
N ILE A 129 -8.41 8.62 0.63
CA ILE A 129 -7.08 9.16 0.32
C ILE A 129 -6.19 8.08 -0.30
N PHE A 130 -6.15 6.89 0.30
CA PHE A 130 -5.39 5.75 -0.23
C PHE A 130 -5.82 5.41 -1.65
N PHE A 131 -7.13 5.30 -1.89
CA PHE A 131 -7.72 4.98 -3.17
C PHE A 131 -7.40 6.02 -4.25
N ILE A 132 -7.56 7.32 -3.93
CA ILE A 132 -7.25 8.41 -4.87
C ILE A 132 -5.78 8.40 -5.26
N ILE A 133 -4.86 8.28 -4.29
CA ILE A 133 -3.43 8.25 -4.57
C ILE A 133 -3.09 7.03 -5.44
N LEU A 134 -3.67 5.87 -5.12
CA LEU A 134 -3.44 4.65 -5.88
C LEU A 134 -3.92 4.78 -7.33
N ILE A 135 -5.11 5.35 -7.57
CA ILE A 135 -5.62 5.60 -8.93
C ILE A 135 -4.68 6.53 -9.69
N ILE A 136 -4.26 7.64 -9.07
CA ILE A 136 -3.36 8.61 -9.71
C ILE A 136 -2.03 7.93 -10.08
N ALA A 137 -1.45 7.16 -9.15
CA ALA A 137 -0.19 6.46 -9.37
C ALA A 137 -0.32 5.42 -10.49
N VAL A 138 -1.37 4.59 -10.48
CA VAL A 138 -1.66 3.60 -11.52
C VAL A 138 -1.90 4.24 -12.87
N PHE A 139 -2.68 5.32 -12.93
CA PHE A 139 -2.94 6.06 -14.17
C PHE A 139 -1.64 6.62 -14.77
N ILE A 140 -0.79 7.28 -13.96
CA ILE A 140 0.51 7.77 -14.42
C ILE A 140 1.40 6.62 -14.91
N ARG A 141 1.43 5.50 -14.19
CA ARG A 141 2.23 4.33 -14.58
C ARG A 141 1.73 3.69 -15.87
N GLY A 142 0.43 3.75 -16.14
CA GLY A 142 -0.20 3.21 -17.34
C GLY A 142 0.31 3.81 -18.66
N PHE A 143 0.89 5.01 -18.65
CA PHE A 143 1.50 5.61 -19.85
C PHE A 143 2.81 4.95 -20.28
N LYS A 144 3.53 4.29 -19.37
CA LYS A 144 4.77 3.56 -19.67
C LYS A 144 4.89 2.31 -18.78
N PRO A 145 4.02 1.31 -18.98
CA PRO A 145 3.89 0.16 -18.08
C PRO A 145 5.00 -0.88 -18.27
N ASP A 146 5.77 -0.78 -19.36
CA ASP A 146 6.83 -1.74 -19.69
C ASP A 146 7.84 -1.92 -18.55
N ALA A 147 8.20 -3.17 -18.30
CA ALA A 147 9.28 -3.56 -17.39
C ALA A 147 10.65 -3.41 -18.07
N HIS A 148 10.87 -2.25 -18.70
CA HIS A 148 12.09 -1.95 -19.46
C HIS A 148 13.04 -1.05 -18.66
N GLY A 149 14.34 -1.36 -18.76
CA GLY A 149 15.44 -0.67 -18.07
C GLY A 149 15.92 -1.39 -16.82
N THR A 150 17.12 -1.01 -16.35
CA THR A 150 17.85 -1.50 -15.16
C THR A 150 17.24 -2.71 -14.44
N GLU A 151 16.66 -2.50 -13.26
CA GLU A 151 16.22 -3.57 -12.35
C GLU A 151 14.80 -4.07 -12.67
N LYS A 152 14.04 -3.33 -13.48
CA LYS A 152 12.61 -3.62 -13.73
C LYS A 152 12.39 -4.97 -14.40
N PHE A 153 13.24 -5.30 -15.37
CA PHE A 153 13.19 -6.58 -16.05
C PHE A 153 13.51 -7.74 -15.09
N MET A 154 14.51 -7.57 -14.23
CA MET A 154 14.87 -8.55 -13.20
C MET A 154 13.72 -8.76 -12.22
N ASP A 155 13.12 -7.68 -11.70
CA ASP A 155 11.99 -7.76 -10.76
C ASP A 155 10.80 -8.52 -11.35
N TYR A 156 10.43 -8.17 -12.59
CA TYR A 156 9.38 -8.85 -13.30
C TYR A 156 9.73 -10.33 -13.55
N GLY A 157 10.96 -10.61 -13.99
CA GLY A 157 11.49 -11.96 -14.18
C GLY A 157 11.35 -12.82 -12.92
N PHE A 158 11.81 -12.31 -11.77
CA PHE A 158 11.66 -12.97 -10.47
C PHE A 158 10.20 -13.23 -10.12
N MET A 159 9.30 -12.25 -10.30
CA MET A 159 7.86 -12.47 -10.06
C MET A 159 7.32 -13.60 -10.95
N THR A 160 7.70 -13.67 -12.23
CA THR A 160 7.25 -14.76 -13.10
C THR A 160 7.81 -16.13 -12.67
N SER A 161 9.06 -16.22 -12.22
CA SER A 161 9.65 -17.47 -11.71
C SER A 161 8.98 -17.90 -10.40
N ILE A 162 8.77 -16.97 -9.48
CA ILE A 162 8.06 -17.21 -8.21
C ILE A 162 6.60 -17.62 -8.46
N MET A 163 5.93 -17.08 -9.48
CA MET A 163 4.56 -17.48 -9.84
C MET A 163 4.45 -18.96 -10.21
N ARG A 164 5.46 -19.51 -10.87
CA ARG A 164 5.52 -20.92 -11.32
C ARG A 164 6.03 -21.88 -10.24
N ALA A 165 6.71 -21.36 -9.22
CA ALA A 165 7.33 -22.18 -8.18
C ALA A 165 6.29 -22.78 -7.22
N ASP A 166 6.47 -24.07 -6.91
CA ASP A 166 5.69 -24.78 -5.88
C ASP A 166 6.19 -24.46 -4.47
N PHE A 167 7.50 -24.28 -4.28
CA PHE A 167 8.14 -24.00 -2.99
C PHE A 167 9.23 -22.95 -3.14
N MET A 168 9.64 -22.32 -2.03
CA MET A 168 10.70 -21.31 -2.01
C MET A 168 12.06 -21.93 -1.61
N PRO A 169 13.20 -21.38 -2.08
CA PRO A 169 13.30 -20.36 -3.14
C PRO A 169 12.86 -20.89 -4.51
N ALA A 170 12.39 -19.99 -5.37
CA ALA A 170 12.08 -20.33 -6.77
C ALA A 170 13.35 -20.65 -7.56
N GLU A 171 13.18 -21.23 -8.75
CA GLU A 171 14.27 -21.39 -9.72
C GLU A 171 14.80 -20.02 -10.17
N ASP A 172 16.11 -19.90 -10.33
CA ASP A 172 16.75 -18.68 -10.78
C ASP A 172 16.38 -18.39 -12.23
N PHE A 173 15.85 -17.18 -12.47
CA PHE A 173 15.47 -16.74 -13.81
C PHE A 173 16.69 -16.57 -14.74
N TRP A 174 17.88 -16.34 -14.19
CA TRP A 174 19.12 -16.15 -14.94
C TRP A 174 19.91 -17.44 -15.13
N PHE A 175 19.73 -18.42 -14.25
CA PHE A 175 20.45 -19.69 -14.29
C PHE A 175 19.52 -20.87 -14.06
N ALA A 176 18.93 -21.34 -15.16
CA ALA A 176 17.97 -22.44 -15.15
C ALA A 176 18.56 -23.71 -14.50
N GLY A 177 17.75 -24.38 -13.69
CA GLY A 177 18.12 -25.56 -12.92
C GLY A 177 18.62 -25.28 -11.50
N GLU A 178 19.02 -24.05 -11.19
CA GLU A 178 19.49 -23.67 -9.84
C GLU A 178 18.46 -22.85 -9.06
N SER A 179 18.62 -22.79 -7.74
CA SER A 179 17.79 -21.96 -6.88
C SER A 179 18.19 -20.48 -6.95
N LEU A 180 17.19 -19.59 -6.94
CA LEU A 180 17.40 -18.14 -6.87
C LEU A 180 18.17 -17.75 -5.60
N ASN A 181 19.42 -17.31 -5.78
CA ASN A 181 20.31 -16.88 -4.69
C ASN A 181 20.44 -15.35 -4.65
N TYR A 182 19.31 -14.67 -4.43
CA TYR A 182 19.24 -13.21 -4.35
C TYR A 182 18.23 -12.75 -3.28
N TYR A 183 18.28 -11.49 -2.88
CA TYR A 183 17.24 -10.92 -2.03
C TYR A 183 15.95 -10.68 -2.84
N TYR A 184 14.98 -11.59 -2.71
CA TYR A 184 13.75 -11.59 -3.52
C TYR A 184 12.46 -11.34 -2.73
N ILE A 185 12.53 -11.00 -1.43
CA ILE A 185 11.33 -10.95 -0.58
C ILE A 185 10.31 -9.91 -1.08
N GLY A 186 10.74 -8.79 -1.66
CA GLY A 186 9.85 -7.79 -2.23
C GLY A 186 9.03 -8.35 -3.40
N GLN A 187 9.70 -9.07 -4.30
CA GLN A 187 9.10 -9.76 -5.44
C GLN A 187 8.22 -10.93 -4.97
N PHE A 188 8.59 -11.63 -3.89
CA PHE A 188 7.73 -12.62 -3.26
C PHE A 188 6.44 -11.99 -2.70
N ILE A 189 6.52 -10.88 -1.97
CA ILE A 189 5.35 -10.16 -1.45
C ILE A 189 4.43 -9.74 -2.59
N ALA A 190 4.99 -9.17 -3.67
CA ALA A 190 4.25 -8.80 -4.87
C ALA A 190 3.53 -10.02 -5.47
N THR A 191 4.23 -11.14 -5.55
CA THR A 191 3.71 -12.40 -6.12
C THR A 191 2.65 -13.06 -5.21
N PHE A 192 2.81 -12.96 -3.89
CA PHE A 192 1.81 -13.40 -2.92
C PHE A 192 0.49 -12.65 -3.13
N LEU A 193 0.55 -11.32 -3.27
CA LEU A 193 -0.63 -10.50 -3.57
C LEU A 193 -1.21 -10.79 -4.95
N THR A 194 -0.35 -11.10 -5.93
CA THR A 194 -0.76 -11.57 -7.27
C THR A 194 -1.62 -12.83 -7.17
N LYS A 195 -1.14 -13.86 -6.45
CA LYS A 195 -1.89 -15.11 -6.25
C LYS A 195 -3.16 -14.92 -5.43
N LEU A 196 -3.16 -14.02 -4.45
CA LEU A 196 -4.30 -13.77 -3.56
C LEU A 196 -5.41 -12.95 -4.25
N SER A 197 -5.03 -12.00 -5.12
CA SER A 197 -5.97 -11.16 -5.86
C SER A 197 -6.44 -11.76 -7.19
N PHE A 198 -5.83 -12.87 -7.61
CA PHE A 198 -6.06 -13.51 -8.93
C PHE A 198 -5.79 -12.58 -10.12
N VAL A 199 -4.97 -11.55 -9.91
CA VAL A 199 -4.55 -10.63 -10.96
C VAL A 199 -3.42 -11.26 -11.79
N PRO A 200 -3.38 -11.10 -13.12
CA PRO A 200 -2.26 -11.54 -13.94
C PRO A 200 -0.94 -10.87 -13.51
N VAL A 201 0.15 -11.64 -13.51
CA VAL A 201 1.48 -11.13 -13.12
C VAL A 201 1.93 -9.93 -13.97
N THR A 202 1.51 -9.89 -15.24
CA THR A 202 1.72 -8.79 -16.19
C THR A 202 1.25 -7.44 -15.66
N HIS A 203 0.14 -7.43 -14.91
CA HIS A 203 -0.44 -6.24 -14.31
C HIS A 203 0.05 -6.04 -12.87
N ALA A 204 0.18 -7.14 -12.13
CA ALA A 204 0.52 -7.10 -10.71
C ALA A 204 1.88 -6.45 -10.42
N TYR A 205 2.86 -6.58 -11.32
CA TYR A 205 4.14 -5.89 -11.19
C TYR A 205 3.96 -4.36 -11.09
N ASN A 206 3.20 -3.78 -12.02
CA ASN A 206 2.92 -2.35 -12.03
C ASN A 206 2.03 -1.93 -10.86
N LEU A 207 1.01 -2.74 -10.52
CA LEU A 207 0.13 -2.47 -9.39
C LEU A 207 0.87 -2.50 -8.05
N MET A 208 1.79 -3.43 -7.85
CA MET A 208 2.62 -3.47 -6.65
C MET A 208 3.53 -2.26 -6.56
N LEU A 209 4.19 -1.87 -7.66
CA LEU A 209 5.04 -0.68 -7.69
C LEU A 209 4.23 0.58 -7.29
N MET A 210 3.01 0.72 -7.79
CA MET A 210 2.14 1.86 -7.45
C MET A 210 1.54 1.74 -6.05
N THR A 211 1.36 0.53 -5.53
CA THR A 211 0.99 0.27 -4.14
C THR A 211 2.11 0.74 -3.19
N LEU A 212 3.38 0.46 -3.54
CA LEU A 212 4.53 0.97 -2.80
C LEU A 212 4.58 2.50 -2.83
N ALA A 213 4.42 3.13 -4.00
CA ALA A 213 4.36 4.59 -4.10
C ALA A 213 3.22 5.19 -3.23
N THR A 214 2.06 4.54 -3.22
CA THR A 214 0.91 4.95 -2.42
C THR A 214 1.20 4.85 -0.92
N PHE A 215 1.86 3.78 -0.47
CA PHE A 215 2.26 3.63 0.93
C PHE A 215 3.37 4.62 1.33
N SER A 216 4.34 4.87 0.45
CA SER A 216 5.40 5.86 0.67
C SER A 216 4.86 7.26 0.93
N PHE A 217 3.75 7.62 0.29
CA PHE A 217 3.04 8.87 0.60
C PHE A 217 2.15 8.73 1.86
N GLY A 218 1.30 7.71 1.89
CA GLY A 218 0.20 7.62 2.85
C GLY A 218 0.64 7.34 4.29
N LEU A 219 1.65 6.49 4.50
CA LEU A 219 2.08 6.12 5.86
C LEU A 219 2.71 7.30 6.61
N PRO A 220 3.68 8.06 6.04
CA PRO A 220 4.19 9.27 6.69
C PRO A 220 3.10 10.31 6.89
N MET A 221 2.19 10.46 5.91
CA MET A 221 1.05 11.38 6.02
C MET A 221 0.17 11.06 7.24
N SER A 222 -0.23 9.80 7.42
CA SER A 222 -1.04 9.37 8.56
C SER A 222 -0.28 9.52 9.88
N LEU A 223 1.01 9.14 9.91
CA LEU A 223 1.85 9.23 11.10
C LEU A 223 2.00 10.69 11.58
N VAL A 224 2.45 11.58 10.69
CA VAL A 224 2.69 12.98 11.03
C VAL A 224 1.39 13.70 11.33
N TYR A 225 0.29 13.41 10.61
CA TYR A 225 -1.03 13.94 10.95
C TYR A 225 -1.41 13.61 12.41
N ASN A 226 -1.26 12.35 12.83
CA ASN A 226 -1.63 11.92 14.17
C ASN A 226 -0.69 12.50 15.25
N ILE A 227 0.61 12.58 14.98
CA ILE A 227 1.60 13.21 15.88
C ILE A 227 1.28 14.70 16.06
N SER A 228 1.14 15.44 14.96
CA SER A 228 0.87 16.88 14.98
C SER A 228 -0.45 17.18 15.68
N LYS A 229 -1.52 16.43 15.38
CA LYS A 229 -2.83 16.63 16.03
C LYS A 229 -2.72 16.49 17.55
N LYS A 230 -2.10 15.41 18.02
CA LYS A 230 -1.88 15.17 19.46
C LYS A 230 -1.02 16.25 20.10
N TYR A 231 0.01 16.71 19.41
CA TYR A 231 0.86 17.80 19.91
C TYR A 231 0.04 19.07 20.14
N PHE A 232 -0.78 19.48 19.17
CA PHE A 232 -1.60 20.69 19.33
C PHE A 232 -2.70 20.52 20.39
N GLU A 233 -3.32 19.33 20.48
CA GLU A 233 -4.30 19.02 21.53
C GLU A 233 -3.66 19.09 22.93
N LYS A 234 -2.48 18.48 23.11
CA LYS A 234 -1.75 18.50 24.39
C LYS A 234 -1.36 19.91 24.84
N ASN A 235 -1.02 20.78 23.89
CA ASN A 235 -0.60 22.16 24.17
C ASN A 235 -1.76 23.17 24.13
N ASN A 236 -3.02 22.72 24.02
CA ASN A 236 -4.21 23.57 23.90
C ASN A 236 -4.17 24.58 22.74
N ILE A 237 -3.42 24.27 21.68
CA ILE A 237 -3.28 25.12 20.49
C ILE A 237 -4.42 24.80 19.53
N LYS A 238 -5.30 25.77 19.28
CA LYS A 238 -6.47 25.61 18.40
C LYS A 238 -6.11 25.80 16.93
N VAL A 239 -5.61 24.75 16.28
CA VAL A 239 -5.32 24.76 14.83
C VAL A 239 -6.08 23.65 14.09
N LYS A 240 -6.99 24.06 13.19
CA LYS A 240 -7.87 23.12 12.47
C LYS A 240 -7.17 22.41 11.30
N TYR A 241 -6.31 23.12 10.57
CA TYR A 241 -5.70 22.63 9.32
C TYR A 241 -4.22 22.24 9.45
N ALA A 242 -3.51 22.76 10.46
CA ALA A 242 -2.07 22.51 10.61
C ALA A 242 -1.70 21.00 10.67
N PRO A 243 -2.41 20.12 11.41
CA PRO A 243 -2.11 18.68 11.36
C PRO A 243 -2.25 18.06 9.97
N LYS A 244 -3.25 18.51 9.20
CA LYS A 244 -3.50 17.99 7.85
C LYS A 244 -2.40 18.42 6.89
N ILE A 245 -2.03 19.70 6.95
CA ILE A 245 -0.96 20.27 6.14
C ILE A 245 0.36 19.57 6.48
N ALA A 246 0.68 19.40 7.77
CA ALA A 246 1.88 18.69 8.21
C ALA A 246 1.93 17.25 7.69
N GLY A 247 0.80 16.53 7.75
CA GLY A 247 0.69 15.18 7.16
C GLY A 247 0.96 15.18 5.66
N VAL A 248 0.28 16.03 4.89
CA VAL A 248 0.45 16.11 3.42
C VAL A 248 1.89 16.46 3.06
N ILE A 249 2.49 17.45 3.74
CA ILE A 249 3.89 17.83 3.54
C ILE A 249 4.81 16.64 3.82
N SER A 250 4.57 15.86 4.88
CA SER A 250 5.39 14.69 5.20
C SER A 250 5.29 13.60 4.12
N GLY A 251 4.08 13.28 3.64
CA GLY A 251 3.90 12.31 2.56
C GLY A 251 4.58 12.76 1.25
N ALA A 252 4.43 14.04 0.92
CA ALA A 252 5.09 14.65 -0.25
C ALA A 252 6.62 14.64 -0.10
N ALA A 253 7.14 15.03 1.07
CA ALA A 253 8.58 15.05 1.34
C ALA A 253 9.21 13.67 1.14
N VAL A 254 8.63 12.61 1.70
CA VAL A 254 9.15 11.24 1.53
C VAL A 254 9.07 10.78 0.08
N SER A 255 8.00 11.13 -0.63
CA SER A 255 7.79 10.68 -2.02
C SER A 255 8.64 11.45 -3.04
N MET A 256 8.94 12.73 -2.76
CA MET A 256 9.61 13.64 -3.70
C MET A 256 11.09 13.85 -3.40
N ALA A 257 11.53 13.82 -2.12
CA ALA A 257 12.88 14.25 -1.74
C ALA A 257 14.01 13.48 -2.46
N GLY A 258 13.81 12.18 -2.74
CA GLY A 258 14.79 11.38 -3.49
C GLY A 258 14.79 11.59 -5.01
N ASN A 259 13.76 12.24 -5.56
CA ASN A 259 13.57 12.38 -7.01
C ASN A 259 13.77 13.81 -7.52
N LEU A 260 14.11 14.75 -6.65
CA LEU A 260 14.32 16.16 -7.04
C LEU A 260 15.59 16.38 -7.84
N HIS A 261 16.49 15.40 -7.99
CA HIS A 261 17.72 15.56 -8.76
C HIS A 261 17.45 16.07 -10.19
N PHE A 262 16.49 15.46 -10.89
CA PHE A 262 16.11 15.93 -12.22
C PHE A 262 15.52 17.35 -12.16
N THR A 263 14.56 17.62 -11.28
CA THR A 263 13.97 18.96 -11.15
C THR A 263 15.00 20.04 -10.82
N ILE A 264 15.94 19.74 -9.92
CA ILE A 264 16.99 20.67 -9.49
C ILE A 264 17.97 20.92 -10.63
N PHE A 265 18.57 19.89 -11.19
CA PHE A 265 19.68 20.06 -12.14
C PHE A 265 19.24 20.29 -13.58
N TYR A 266 18.04 19.87 -13.96
CA TYR A 266 17.51 20.09 -15.32
C TYR A 266 16.71 21.39 -15.43
N TYR A 267 15.91 21.76 -14.43
CA TYR A 267 15.09 22.98 -14.47
C TYR A 267 15.67 24.11 -13.61
N ILE A 268 15.85 23.88 -12.31
CA ILE A 268 16.13 24.99 -11.37
C ILE A 268 17.52 25.60 -11.60
N VAL A 269 18.56 24.77 -11.68
CA VAL A 269 19.96 25.24 -11.82
C VAL A 269 20.14 26.01 -13.13
N PRO A 270 19.72 25.50 -14.31
CA PRO A 270 19.85 26.25 -15.55
C PRO A 270 19.07 27.58 -15.53
N THR A 271 17.83 27.57 -15.05
CA THR A 271 17.03 28.81 -14.94
C THR A 271 17.68 29.84 -14.01
N LEU A 272 18.29 29.41 -12.90
CA LEU A 272 19.02 30.32 -12.01
C LEU A 272 20.30 30.87 -12.66
N GLN A 273 21.03 30.05 -13.42
CA GLN A 273 22.22 30.49 -14.15
C GLN A 273 21.86 31.55 -15.20
N GLU A 274 20.78 31.34 -15.95
CA GLU A 274 20.24 32.29 -16.92
C GLU A 274 19.85 33.63 -16.25
N ILE A 275 19.09 33.57 -15.14
CA ILE A 275 18.66 34.77 -14.39
C ILE A 275 19.86 35.55 -13.82
N LEU A 276 20.91 34.84 -13.38
CA LEU A 276 22.10 35.44 -12.79
C LEU A 276 23.17 35.84 -13.81
N GLY A 277 22.97 35.56 -15.10
CA GLY A 277 23.94 35.85 -16.15
C GLY A 277 25.26 35.07 -15.99
N LEU A 278 25.17 33.85 -15.47
CA LEU A 278 26.31 32.97 -15.19
C LEU A 278 26.59 31.97 -16.33
N GLU A 279 25.99 32.16 -17.51
CA GLU A 279 26.27 31.38 -18.73
C GLU A 279 27.64 31.71 -19.35
#